data_AF-A0A941N7U7-F1
#
_entry.id   AF-A0A941N7U7-F1
#
_cell.length_a   1.000
_cell.length_b   1.000
_cell.length_c   1.000
_cell.angle_alpha   90.00
_cell.angle_beta   90.00
_cell.angle_gamma   90.00
#
_symmetry.space_group_name_H-M   'P 1'
#
loop_
_entity.id
_entity.type
_entity.pdbx_description
1 polymer ?
#
loop_
_entity_poly.entity_id
_entity_poly.type
_entity_poly.pdbx_seq_one_letter_code
_entity_poly.pdbx_strand_id
1 'polypeptide(L)' 'VFTVAPATPALVLMRLAGRLFPRGDRAPAIVPVGMTKLLNGIAGEPRLAKWRVARTMRVNTAFYKSQALELVRQCVN' A
#
# COMPACT_ATOMS: atom_id res chain seq x y z
N VAL A 1 -12.93 -5.16 -0.70
CA VAL A 1 -11.70 -5.00 0.13
C VAL A 1 -10.51 -5.35 -0.74
N PHE A 2 -9.40 -4.63 -0.62
CA PHE A 2 -8.15 -4.94 -1.32
C PHE A 2 -6.95 -4.78 -0.38
N THR A 3 -5.81 -5.36 -0.76
CA THR A 3 -4.57 -5.32 0.05
C THR A 3 -3.44 -4.66 -0.69
N VAL A 4 -2.61 -3.90 0.02
CA VAL A 4 -1.38 -3.31 -0.50
C VAL A 4 -0.21 -3.65 0.40
N ALA A 5 0.98 -3.80 -0.18
CA ALA A 5 2.22 -3.90 0.58
C ALA A 5 2.57 -2.50 1.11
N PRO A 6 2.51 -2.24 2.43
CA PRO A 6 2.77 -0.91 2.95
C PRO A 6 4.24 -0.54 2.79
N ALA A 7 4.50 0.68 2.32
CA ALA A 7 5.83 1.25 2.38
C ALA A 7 6.25 1.42 3.84
N THR A 8 7.16 0.58 4.33
CA THR A 8 7.78 0.76 5.65
C THR A 8 9.20 1.28 5.49
N PRO A 9 9.72 2.10 6.43
CA PRO A 9 11.09 2.60 6.36
C PRO A 9 12.13 1.48 6.20
N ALA A 10 11.93 0.36 6.90
CA ALA A 10 12.77 -0.83 6.76
C ALA A 10 12.75 -1.42 5.34
N LEU A 11 11.57 -1.51 4.69
CA LEU A 11 11.47 -2.00 3.31
C LEU A 11 12.10 -1.03 2.30
N VAL A 12 11.94 0.28 2.52
CA VAL A 12 12.59 1.31 1.69
C VAL A 12 14.11 1.21 1.84
N LEU A 13 14.61 1.07 3.06
CA LEU A 13 16.05 0.92 3.34
C LEU A 13 16.61 -0.38 2.76
N MET A 14 15.92 -1.51 2.92
CA MET A 14 16.31 -2.79 2.31
C MET A 14 16.32 -2.71 0.78
N ARG A 15 15.36 -1.99 0.17
CA ARG A 15 15.34 -1.76 -1.29
C ARG A 15 16.50 -0.87 -1.74
N LEU A 16 16.88 0.14 -0.95
CA LEU A 16 18.04 0.99 -1.23
C LEU A 16 19.36 0.20 -1.07
N ALA A 17 19.49 -0.58 0.01
CA ALA A 17 20.64 -1.46 0.24
C ALA A 17 20.76 -2.55 -0.84
N GLY A 18 19.65 -3.18 -1.24
CA GLY A 18 19.62 -4.17 -2.33
C GLY A 18 19.90 -3.58 -3.72
N ARG A 19 19.77 -2.26 -3.91
CA ARG A 19 20.20 -1.57 -5.14
C ARG A 19 21.73 -1.39 -5.19
N LEU A 20 22.41 -1.48 -4.04
CA LEU A 20 23.87 -1.36 -3.89
C LEU A 20 24.60 -2.74 -3.89
N PHE A 21 23.88 -3.86 -3.80
CA PHE A 21 24.43 -5.24 -3.80
C PHE A 21 24.17 -5.97 -5.15
N PRO A 22 24.96 -7.01 -5.51
CA PRO A 22 25.10 -7.50 -6.89
C PRO A 22 23.86 -8.20 -7.45
N ARG A 23 23.75 -8.11 -8.79
CA ARG A 23 22.56 -8.30 -9.64
C ARG A 23 21.96 -9.72 -9.71
N GLY A 24 22.49 -10.71 -8.96
CA GLY A 24 22.23 -12.14 -9.20
C GLY A 24 20.91 -12.68 -8.67
N ASP A 25 20.38 -12.11 -7.58
CA ASP A 25 19.16 -12.61 -6.94
C ASP A 25 18.21 -11.46 -6.63
N ARG A 26 17.52 -10.98 -7.66
CA ARG A 26 16.49 -9.95 -7.49
C ARG A 26 15.24 -10.61 -6.94
N ALA A 27 15.00 -10.47 -5.65
CA ALA A 27 13.66 -10.68 -5.08
C ALA A 27 12.62 -9.90 -5.92
N PRO A 28 11.45 -10.48 -6.21
CA PRO A 28 10.44 -9.86 -7.06
C PRO A 28 10.17 -8.42 -6.64
N ALA A 29 10.03 -7.51 -7.59
CA ALA A 29 9.91 -6.08 -7.34
C ALA A 29 8.60 -5.77 -6.58
N ILE A 30 8.60 -5.91 -5.25
CA ILE A 30 7.54 -5.42 -4.38
C ILE A 30 7.44 -3.92 -4.63
N VAL A 31 6.26 -3.43 -5.03
CA VAL A 31 5.97 -2.00 -5.18
C VAL A 31 5.30 -1.53 -3.89
N PRO A 32 6.08 -1.02 -2.91
CA PRO A 32 5.51 -0.54 -1.67
C PRO A 32 4.60 0.65 -1.93
N VAL A 33 3.40 0.62 -1.37
CA VAL A 33 2.39 1.67 -1.50
C VAL A 33 2.42 2.55 -0.25
N GLY A 34 2.59 3.86 -0.46
CA GLY A 34 2.49 4.85 0.61
C GLY A 34 1.03 5.10 0.96
N MET A 35 0.65 4.83 2.21
CA MET A 35 -0.75 4.91 2.64
C MET A 35 -1.35 6.31 2.48
N THR A 36 -0.64 7.36 2.90
CA THR A 36 -1.11 8.74 2.71
C THR A 36 -1.32 9.08 1.24
N LYS A 37 -0.38 8.69 0.38
CA LYS A 37 -0.48 8.93 -1.07
C LYS A 37 -1.66 8.18 -1.69
N LEU A 38 -1.87 6.92 -1.28
CA LEU A 38 -3.00 6.11 -1.73
C LEU A 38 -4.34 6.74 -1.31
N LEU A 39 -4.47 7.12 -0.04
CA LEU A 39 -5.70 7.73 0.49
C LEU A 39 -6.00 9.07 -0.18
N ASN A 40 -4.99 9.92 -0.36
CA ASN A 40 -5.13 11.18 -1.07
C ASN A 40 -5.52 10.96 -2.55
N GLY A 41 -4.94 9.96 -3.20
CA GLY A 41 -5.30 9.58 -4.58
C GLY A 41 -6.73 9.08 -4.68
N ILE A 42 -7.19 8.26 -3.74
CA ILE A 42 -8.58 7.79 -3.67
C ILE A 42 -9.54 8.98 -3.48
N ALA A 43 -9.22 9.89 -2.55
CA ALA A 43 -10.06 11.06 -2.26
C ALA A 43 -10.10 12.08 -3.42
N GLY A 44 -9.01 12.20 -4.17
CA GLY A 44 -8.89 13.13 -5.30
C GLY A 44 -9.36 12.58 -6.65
N GLU A 45 -9.68 11.30 -6.77
CA GLU A 45 -10.08 10.66 -8.03
C GLU A 45 -11.59 10.84 -8.29
N PRO A 46 -12.02 11.60 -9.32
CA PRO A 46 -13.44 11.86 -9.58
C PRO A 46 -14.27 10.60 -9.79
N ARG A 47 -13.69 9.54 -10.38
CA ARG A 47 -14.39 8.27 -10.58
C ARG A 47 -14.71 7.54 -9.26
N LEU A 48 -14.02 7.89 -8.19
CA LEU A 48 -14.21 7.36 -6.84
C LEU A 48 -15.02 8.31 -5.95
N ALA A 49 -15.57 9.41 -6.46
CA ALA A 49 -16.32 10.39 -5.66
C ALA A 49 -17.53 9.82 -4.90
N LYS A 50 -18.10 8.70 -5.38
CA LYS A 50 -19.19 7.98 -4.70
C LYS A 50 -18.71 6.85 -3.79
N TRP A 51 -17.42 6.80 -3.50
CA TRP A 51 -16.80 5.76 -2.68
C TRP A 51 -16.07 6.41 -1.52
N ARG A 52 -16.09 5.74 -0.37
CA ARG A 52 -15.27 6.13 0.79
C ARG A 52 -14.49 4.95 1.31
N VAL A 53 -13.34 5.26 1.89
CA VAL A 53 -12.63 4.30 2.73
C VAL A 53 -13.44 4.08 4.01
N ALA A 54 -13.76 2.82 4.30
CA ALA A 54 -14.48 2.43 5.50
C ALA A 54 -13.52 1.85 6.53
N ARG A 55 -13.28 0.54 6.48
CA ARG A 55 -12.34 -0.14 7.38
C ARG A 55 -10.95 -0.20 6.79
N THR A 56 -9.95 -0.14 7.67
CA THR A 56 -8.57 -0.48 7.32
C THR A 56 -8.02 -1.44 8.36
N MET A 57 -7.12 -2.33 7.94
CA MET A 57 -6.45 -3.27 8.83
C MET A 57 -5.00 -3.42 8.42
N ARG A 58 -4.08 -3.36 9.39
CA ARG A 58 -2.66 -3.60 9.18
C ARG A 58 -2.29 -4.98 9.69
N VAL A 59 -1.67 -5.78 8.84
CA VAL A 59 -1.02 -7.04 9.22
C VAL A 59 0.48 -6.79 9.23
N ASN A 60 1.11 -6.93 10.38
CA ASN A 60 2.53 -6.67 10.56
C ASN A 60 3.16 -7.82 11.36
N THR A 61 3.86 -8.70 10.64
CA THR A 61 4.66 -9.78 11.21
C THR A 61 6.12 -9.60 10.78
N ALA A 62 7.03 -10.41 11.31
CA ALA A 62 8.44 -10.37 10.93
C ALA A 62 8.64 -10.61 9.42
N PHE A 63 7.88 -11.53 8.84
CA PHE A 63 8.06 -12.00 7.46
C PHE A 63 7.00 -11.48 6.48
N TYR A 64 5.89 -10.94 6.99
CA TYR A 64 4.77 -10.50 6.18
C TYR A 64 4.19 -9.18 6.67
N LYS A 65 4.10 -8.21 5.75
CA LYS A 65 3.57 -6.87 5.99
C LYS A 65 2.52 -6.57 4.92
N SER A 66 1.30 -6.27 5.34
CA SER A 66 0.19 -5.96 4.45
C SER A 66 -0.76 -4.94 5.08
N GLN A 67 -1.42 -4.15 4.24
CA GLN A 67 -2.51 -3.28 4.64
C GLN A 67 -3.75 -3.63 3.83
N ALA A 68 -4.85 -3.98 4.51
CA ALA A 68 -6.17 -4.11 3.91
C ALA A 68 -6.92 -2.78 3.97
N LEU A 69 -7.59 -2.43 2.87
CA LEU A 69 -8.50 -1.30 2.76
C LEU A 69 -9.86 -1.76 2.24
N GLU A 70 -10.90 -1.27 2.87
CA GLU A 70 -12.27 -1.41 2.39
C GLU A 70 -12.74 -0.10 1.76
N LEU A 71 -13.21 -0.19 0.51
CA LEU A 71 -13.97 0.86 -0.14
C LEU A 71 -15.44 0.45 -0.15
N VAL A 72 -16.29 1.36 0.34
CA VAL A 72 -17.74 1.19 0.29
C VAL A 72 -18.34 2.31 -0.55
N ARG A 73 -19.40 2.00 -1.29
CA ARG A 73 -20.16 3.01 -2.01
C ARG A 73 -20.91 3.88 -0.98
N GLN A 74 -20.79 5.19 -1.11
CA GLN A 74 -21.62 6.13 -0.38
C GLN A 74 -23.00 6.14 -1.02
N CYS A 75 -24.03 5.84 -0.23
CA CYS A 75 -25.39 6.19 -0.61
C CYS A 75 -25.51 7.71 -0.46
N VAL A 76 -25.80 8.40 -1.56
CA VAL A 76 -26.20 9.80 -1.53
C VAL A 76 -27.68 9.77 -1.18
N ASN A 77 -28.04 10.32 0.00
CA ASN A 77 -29.45 10.58 0.34
C ASN A 77 -30.02 11.66 -0.56
#